data_AF-A0A3D5I2E8-F1
#
_entry.id   AF-A0A3D5I2E8-F1
#
_cell.length_a   1.000
_cell.length_b   1.000
_cell.length_c   1.000
_cell.angle_alpha   90.00
_cell.angle_beta   90.00
_cell.angle_gamma   90.00
#
_symmetry.space_group_name_H-M   'P 1'
#
loop_
_entity.id
_entity.type
_entity.pdbx_description
1 polymer ?
#
loop_
_entity_poly.entity_id
_entity_poly.type
_entity_poly.pdbx_seq_one_letter_code
_entity_poly.pdbx_strand_id
1 'polypeptide(L)'
;MVASATDGGGAKPLPLLSIGATPSPLVRSGLQVSSLLIPLLLWTVISALELVDGKFLPSPAAVLESLASMAREGILFQDIVASTGRVFAGFFLATLVAVPLGICMGVYPAICALCEPLIAMLRYMPAAAFIPLLIIYLGIGEEPKIALIFLGTVYFNVLMVMDAVKFVPKELIETTLTLGGRGRQVLVQVVARYSLPSIIDTLR
;
A
#
# COMPACT_ATOMS: atom_id res chain seq x y z
N MET A 1 -25.61 19.46 11.40
CA MET A 1 -26.04 20.19 12.61
C MET A 1 -25.03 19.87 13.71
N VAL A 2 -23.91 20.57 13.70
CA VAL A 2 -22.79 20.38 14.64
C VAL A 2 -23.00 21.40 15.76
N ALA A 3 -23.36 20.92 16.95
CA ALA A 3 -23.51 21.76 18.12
C ALA A 3 -22.12 22.13 18.64
N SER A 4 -21.75 23.39 18.41
CA SER A 4 -20.74 24.12 19.17
C SER A 4 -21.21 24.25 20.62
N ALA A 5 -20.50 23.63 21.55
CA ALA A 5 -20.63 23.90 22.98
C ALA A 5 -19.25 24.33 23.51
N THR A 6 -18.99 25.63 23.45
CA THR A 6 -18.17 26.30 24.45
C THR A 6 -18.99 26.33 25.74
N ASP A 7 -18.55 25.66 26.80
CA ASP A 7 -18.81 26.17 28.14
C ASP A 7 -17.77 25.70 29.15
N GLY A 8 -17.28 26.67 29.92
CA GLY A 8 -16.30 26.50 30.97
C GLY A 8 -16.93 25.94 32.23
N GLY A 9 -16.32 24.91 32.79
CA GLY A 9 -16.66 24.35 34.09
C GLY A 9 -15.71 23.19 34.37
N GLY A 10 -15.08 23.17 35.55
CA GLY A 10 -14.00 22.24 35.92
C GLY A 10 -14.30 20.78 35.57
N ALA A 11 -13.84 20.34 34.41
CA ALA A 11 -14.11 19.02 33.90
C ALA A 11 -13.22 18.02 34.63
N LYS A 12 -13.85 17.21 35.50
CA LYS A 12 -13.23 16.03 36.10
C LYS A 12 -12.63 15.19 34.98
N PRO A 13 -11.34 14.80 35.03
CA PRO A 13 -10.72 14.07 33.93
C PRO A 13 -11.52 12.80 33.66
N LEU A 14 -12.04 12.67 32.44
CA LEU A 14 -12.81 11.51 32.02
C LEU A 14 -11.95 10.24 32.19
N PRO A 15 -12.53 9.11 32.61
CA PRO A 15 -11.79 7.85 32.74
C PRO A 15 -11.19 7.44 31.39
N LEU A 16 -9.95 6.94 31.45
CA LEU A 16 -9.09 6.59 30.29
C LEU A 16 -9.70 5.51 29.37
N LEU A 17 -10.67 4.75 29.87
CA LEU A 17 -11.41 3.70 29.16
C LEU A 17 -12.88 4.07 28.97
N SER A 18 -13.15 5.25 28.38
CA SER A 18 -14.51 5.65 27.98
C SER A 18 -14.71 5.47 26.48
N ILE A 19 -15.79 4.78 26.08
CA ILE A 19 -16.10 4.49 24.67
C ILE A 19 -16.43 5.81 23.97
N GLY A 20 -15.61 6.19 22.97
CA GLY A 20 -15.82 7.37 22.13
C GLY A 20 -15.27 8.69 22.68
N ALA A 21 -14.64 8.72 23.86
CA ALA A 21 -14.01 9.93 24.37
C ALA A 21 -12.58 10.10 23.81
N THR A 22 -12.24 11.31 23.37
CA THR A 22 -10.85 11.64 23.03
C THR A 22 -10.09 11.98 24.32
N PRO A 23 -8.97 11.30 24.64
CA PRO A 23 -8.16 11.65 25.80
C PRO A 23 -7.64 13.09 25.68
N SER A 24 -7.40 13.74 26.82
CA SER A 24 -6.74 15.06 26.84
C SER A 24 -5.40 15.00 26.10
N PRO A 25 -4.94 16.11 25.47
CA PRO A 25 -3.73 16.09 24.64
C PRO A 25 -2.49 15.56 25.39
N LEU A 26 -2.38 15.83 26.69
CA LEU A 26 -1.30 15.33 27.55
C LEU A 26 -1.37 13.80 27.75
N VAL A 27 -2.56 13.26 28.00
CA VAL A 27 -2.76 11.81 28.15
C VAL A 27 -2.51 11.09 26.83
N ARG A 28 -2.96 11.68 25.71
CA ARG A 28 -2.71 11.14 24.37
C ARG A 28 -1.22 11.06 24.06
N SER A 29 -0.48 12.15 24.26
CA SER A 29 0.98 12.16 24.03
C SER A 29 1.70 11.21 24.98
N GLY A 30 1.29 11.12 26.25
CA GLY A 30 1.82 10.14 27.20
C GLY A 30 1.63 8.69 26.75
N LEU A 31 0.45 8.34 26.24
CA LEU A 31 0.17 7.01 25.68
C LEU A 31 0.98 6.73 24.40
N GLN A 32 1.15 7.73 23.53
CA GLN A 32 1.95 7.58 22.31
C GLN A 32 3.43 7.35 22.64
N VAL A 33 3.96 8.11 23.61
CA VAL A 33 5.34 7.96 24.07
C VAL A 33 5.52 6.61 24.78
N SER A 34 4.60 6.20 25.65
CA SER A 34 4.69 4.90 26.32
C SER A 34 4.60 3.73 25.34
N SER A 35 3.79 3.85 24.29
CA SER A 35 3.69 2.85 23.22
C SER A 35 5.03 2.63 22.50
N LEU A 36 5.91 3.63 22.44
CA LEU A 36 7.23 3.50 21.84
C LEU A 36 8.30 3.09 22.86
N LEU A 37 8.25 3.68 24.06
CA LEU A 37 9.24 3.45 25.10
C LEU A 37 9.16 2.04 25.70
N ILE A 38 7.95 1.50 25.91
CA ILE A 38 7.79 0.18 26.55
C ILE A 38 8.46 -0.92 25.71
N PRO A 39 8.18 -1.07 24.40
CA PRO A 39 8.88 -2.05 23.58
C PRO A 39 10.39 -1.82 23.51
N LEU A 40 10.84 -0.57 23.44
CA LEU A 40 12.26 -0.24 23.38
C LEU A 40 13.00 -0.62 24.67
N LEU A 41 12.40 -0.32 25.83
CA LEU A 41 12.95 -0.70 27.13
C LEU A 41 12.96 -2.22 27.28
N LEU A 42 11.86 -2.90 26.93
CA LEU A 42 11.82 -4.36 26.95
C LEU A 42 12.91 -4.96 26.06
N TRP A 43 13.10 -4.44 24.84
CA TRP A 43 14.17 -4.88 23.95
C TRP A 43 15.55 -4.66 24.57
N THR A 44 15.85 -3.46 25.10
CA THR A 44 17.13 -3.19 25.76
C THR A 44 17.40 -4.13 26.93
N VAL A 45 16.40 -4.37 27.79
CA VAL A 45 16.53 -5.22 28.97
C VAL A 45 16.70 -6.68 28.58
N ILE A 46 15.90 -7.19 27.63
CA ILE A 46 15.98 -8.58 27.18
C ILE A 46 17.33 -8.85 26.52
N SER A 47 17.81 -7.92 25.67
CA SER A 47 19.13 -8.04 25.05
C SER A 47 20.27 -7.90 26.06
N ALA A 48 20.16 -7.03 27.06
CA ALA A 48 21.21 -6.82 28.07
C ALA A 48 21.32 -8.01 29.05
N LEU A 49 20.21 -8.70 29.31
CA LEU A 49 20.18 -9.89 30.17
C LEU A 49 20.56 -11.17 29.42
N GLU A 50 20.91 -11.09 28.12
CA GLU A 50 21.26 -12.22 27.26
C GLU A 50 20.22 -13.37 27.29
N LEU A 51 18.94 -13.03 27.50
CA LEU A 51 17.83 -13.98 27.54
C LEU A 51 17.60 -14.69 26.20
N VAL A 52 18.10 -14.10 25.11
CA VAL A 52 18.02 -14.61 23.74
C VAL A 52 19.41 -14.48 23.11
N ASP A 53 19.83 -15.47 22.32
CA ASP A 53 21.09 -15.43 21.59
C ASP A 53 21.18 -14.16 20.72
N GLY A 54 22.28 -13.43 20.85
CA GLY A 54 22.52 -12.15 20.17
C GLY A 54 22.48 -12.24 18.64
N LYS A 55 22.54 -13.44 18.06
CA LYS A 55 22.27 -13.65 16.62
C LYS A 55 20.81 -13.42 16.25
N PHE A 56 19.87 -13.72 17.15
CA PHE A 56 18.43 -13.51 16.94
C PHE A 56 17.95 -12.18 17.51
N LEU A 57 18.55 -11.70 18.61
CA LEU A 57 18.17 -10.44 19.25
C LEU A 57 19.40 -9.56 19.60
N PRO A 58 20.04 -8.94 18.60
CA PRO A 58 21.13 -8.01 18.84
C PRO A 58 20.67 -6.81 19.68
N SER A 59 21.57 -6.26 20.49
CA SER A 59 21.27 -5.08 21.31
C SER A 59 21.01 -3.86 20.43
N PRO A 60 20.19 -2.88 20.88
CA PRO A 60 19.95 -1.66 20.11
C PRO A 60 21.23 -0.90 19.76
N ALA A 61 22.23 -0.92 20.65
CA ALA A 61 23.54 -0.33 20.40
C ALA A 61 24.28 -1.04 19.26
N ALA A 62 24.29 -2.38 19.25
CA ALA A 62 24.89 -3.17 18.18
C ALA A 62 24.21 -2.93 16.82
N VAL A 63 22.88 -2.74 16.81
CA VAL A 63 22.14 -2.35 15.59
C VAL A 63 22.57 -0.99 15.08
N LEU A 64 22.72 0.01 15.96
CA LEU A 64 23.18 1.36 15.59
C LEU A 64 24.62 1.36 15.07
N GLU A 65 25.50 0.57 15.69
CA GLU A 65 26.89 0.42 15.25
C GLU A 65 26.96 -0.24 13.86
N SER A 66 26.22 -1.32 13.64
CA SER A 66 26.13 -2.00 12.35
C SER A 66 25.53 -1.08 11.26
N LEU A 67 24.48 -0.32 11.61
CA LEU A 67 23.89 0.66 10.70
C LEU A 67 24.93 1.73 10.30
N ALA A 68 25.71 2.24 11.26
CA ALA A 68 26.74 3.23 11.01
C ALA A 68 27.92 2.66 10.20
N SER A 69 28.32 1.41 10.42
CA SER A 69 29.37 0.77 9.63
C SER A 69 28.92 0.55 8.19
N MET A 70 27.74 -0.05 7.98
CA MET A 70 27.17 -0.28 6.65
C MET A 70 26.92 1.04 5.89
N ALA A 71 26.55 2.11 6.59
CA ALA A 71 26.40 3.43 6.00
C ALA A 71 27.75 4.02 5.54
N ARG A 72 28.81 3.89 6.34
CA ARG A 72 30.16 4.38 5.99
C ARG A 72 30.78 3.58 4.84
N GLU A 73 30.53 2.27 4.80
CA GLU A 73 30.99 1.37 3.73
C GLU A 73 30.19 1.55 2.43
N GLY A 74 29.10 2.31 2.45
CA GLY A 74 28.23 2.55 1.30
C GLY A 74 27.32 1.39 0.92
N ILE A 75 27.47 0.23 1.56
CA ILE A 75 26.68 -0.99 1.34
C ILE A 75 25.19 -0.70 1.61
N LEU A 76 24.90 0.01 2.71
CA LEU A 76 23.52 0.35 3.07
C LEU A 76 22.81 1.10 1.95
N PHE A 77 23.49 2.07 1.32
CA PHE A 77 22.91 2.84 0.23
C PHE A 77 22.74 1.98 -1.04
N GLN A 78 23.70 1.12 -1.35
CA GLN A 78 23.59 0.20 -2.49
C GLN A 78 22.41 -0.76 -2.33
N ASP A 79 22.23 -1.34 -1.14
CA ASP A 79 21.12 -2.25 -0.86
C ASP A 79 19.77 -1.55 -0.91
N ILE A 80 19.68 -0.32 -0.39
CA ILE A 80 18.47 0.51 -0.48
C ILE A 80 18.13 0.77 -1.95
N VAL A 81 19.09 1.28 -2.73
CA VAL A 81 18.85 1.61 -4.15
C VAL A 81 18.48 0.36 -4.94
N ALA A 82 19.15 -0.77 -4.69
CA ALA A 82 18.83 -2.02 -5.37
C ALA A 82 17.43 -2.52 -5.00
N SER A 83 17.05 -2.50 -3.72
CA SER A 83 15.72 -2.90 -3.23
C SER A 83 14.63 -2.00 -3.80
N THR A 84 14.77 -0.70 -3.64
CA THR A 84 13.83 0.30 -4.15
C THR A 84 13.74 0.24 -5.67
N GLY A 85 14.86 0.07 -6.38
CA GLY A 85 14.89 -0.07 -7.84
C GLY A 85 14.08 -1.26 -8.34
N ARG A 86 14.18 -2.42 -7.68
CA ARG A 86 13.36 -3.61 -8.01
C ARG A 86 11.86 -3.34 -7.83
N VAL A 87 11.50 -2.70 -6.71
CA VAL A 87 10.10 -2.35 -6.41
C VAL A 87 9.56 -1.38 -7.46
N PHE A 88 10.30 -0.31 -7.77
CA PHE A 88 9.88 0.64 -8.80
C PHE A 88 9.77 -0.01 -10.18
N ALA A 89 10.74 -0.83 -10.59
CA ALA A 89 10.70 -1.50 -11.89
C ALA A 89 9.50 -2.45 -12.00
N GLY A 90 9.30 -3.32 -11.00
CA GLY A 90 8.19 -4.28 -10.99
C GLY A 90 6.83 -3.59 -10.94
N PHE A 91 6.70 -2.59 -10.07
CA PHE A 91 5.47 -1.80 -9.93
C PHE A 91 5.17 -0.94 -11.16
N PHE A 92 6.18 -0.36 -11.80
CA PHE A 92 6.01 0.41 -13.03
C PHE A 92 5.48 -0.47 -14.16
N LEU A 93 6.05 -1.66 -14.36
CA LEU A 93 5.55 -2.64 -15.32
C LEU A 93 4.13 -3.08 -14.97
N ALA A 94 3.83 -3.31 -13.69
CA ALA A 94 2.51 -3.71 -13.25
C ALA A 94 1.48 -2.61 -13.55
N THR A 95 1.79 -1.35 -13.23
CA THR A 95 0.95 -0.19 -13.51
C THR A 95 0.69 -0.01 -15.00
N LEU A 96 1.71 -0.21 -15.84
CA LEU A 96 1.60 -0.09 -17.31
C LEU A 96 0.59 -1.09 -17.89
N VAL A 97 0.46 -2.28 -17.29
CA VAL A 97 -0.51 -3.30 -17.70
C VAL A 97 -1.86 -3.12 -16.98
N ALA A 98 -1.81 -2.84 -15.69
CA ALA A 98 -2.97 -2.83 -14.82
C ALA A 98 -3.90 -1.65 -15.09
N VAL A 99 -3.35 -0.45 -15.34
CA VAL A 99 -4.17 0.74 -15.57
C VAL A 99 -5.00 0.61 -16.86
N PRO A 100 -4.41 0.28 -18.03
CA PRO A 100 -5.21 0.09 -19.24
C PRO A 100 -6.22 -1.04 -19.12
N LEU A 101 -5.81 -2.20 -18.57
CA LEU A 101 -6.70 -3.36 -18.44
C LEU A 101 -7.84 -3.09 -17.46
N GLY A 102 -7.56 -2.47 -16.31
CA GLY A 102 -8.56 -2.07 -15.31
C GLY A 102 -9.55 -1.06 -15.87
N ILE A 103 -9.09 -0.05 -16.63
CA ILE A 103 -9.99 0.90 -17.31
C ILE A 103 -10.88 0.16 -18.33
N CYS A 104 -10.31 -0.74 -19.13
CA CYS A 104 -11.09 -1.53 -20.08
C CYS A 104 -12.14 -2.40 -19.38
N MET A 105 -11.79 -3.07 -18.27
CA MET A 105 -12.73 -3.87 -17.49
C MET A 105 -13.81 -3.01 -16.83
N GLY A 106 -13.48 -1.80 -16.38
CA GLY A 106 -14.45 -0.89 -15.78
C GLY A 106 -15.43 -0.29 -16.79
N VAL A 107 -15.00 -0.05 -18.04
CA VAL A 107 -15.85 0.51 -19.10
C VAL A 107 -16.65 -0.54 -19.84
N TYR A 108 -16.07 -1.71 -20.12
CA TYR A 108 -16.67 -2.74 -20.98
C TYR A 108 -17.10 -3.96 -20.15
N PRO A 109 -18.42 -4.16 -19.92
CA PRO A 109 -18.91 -5.29 -19.13
C PRO A 109 -18.49 -6.65 -19.69
N ALA A 110 -18.31 -6.78 -21.00
CA ALA A 110 -17.85 -8.02 -21.64
C ALA A 110 -16.40 -8.37 -21.25
N ILE A 111 -15.50 -7.37 -21.22
CA ILE A 111 -14.10 -7.57 -20.81
C ILE A 111 -14.06 -7.89 -19.31
N CYS A 112 -14.88 -7.20 -18.51
CA CYS A 112 -15.05 -7.47 -17.09
C CYS A 112 -15.44 -8.94 -16.86
N ALA A 113 -16.55 -9.39 -17.46
CA ALA A 113 -17.07 -10.75 -17.28
C ALA A 113 -16.08 -11.84 -17.70
N LEU A 114 -15.25 -11.57 -18.71
CA LEU A 114 -14.22 -12.50 -19.18
C LEU A 114 -12.99 -12.55 -18.24
N CYS A 115 -12.47 -11.38 -17.86
CA CYS A 115 -11.18 -11.28 -17.16
C CYS A 115 -11.31 -11.36 -15.64
N GLU A 116 -12.41 -10.84 -15.07
CA GLU A 116 -12.60 -10.71 -13.62
C GLU A 116 -12.49 -12.05 -12.87
N PRO A 117 -13.12 -13.17 -13.30
CA PRO A 117 -13.01 -14.44 -12.59
C PRO A 117 -11.56 -14.95 -12.52
N LEU A 118 -10.82 -14.82 -13.62
CA LEU A 118 -9.43 -15.29 -13.72
C LEU A 118 -8.49 -14.41 -12.89
N ILE A 119 -8.63 -13.09 -12.98
CA ILE A 119 -7.79 -12.15 -12.22
C ILE A 119 -8.12 -12.21 -10.73
N ALA A 120 -9.39 -12.37 -10.37
CA ALA A 120 -9.80 -12.55 -8.98
C ALA A 120 -9.21 -13.82 -8.37
N MET A 121 -9.16 -14.94 -9.10
CA MET A 121 -8.47 -16.15 -8.66
C MET A 121 -6.97 -15.91 -8.46
N LEU A 122 -6.30 -15.28 -9.43
CA LEU A 122 -4.86 -15.02 -9.36
C LEU A 122 -4.49 -14.06 -8.23
N ARG A 123 -5.36 -13.10 -7.89
CA ARG A 123 -5.15 -12.19 -6.76
C ARG A 123 -4.96 -12.92 -5.42
N TYR A 124 -5.64 -14.03 -5.21
CA TYR A 124 -5.54 -14.79 -3.95
C TYR A 124 -4.39 -15.80 -3.93
N MET A 125 -3.73 -16.01 -5.07
CA MET A 125 -2.57 -16.88 -5.13
C MET A 125 -1.34 -16.15 -4.60
N PRO A 126 -0.56 -16.73 -3.67
CA PRO A 126 0.66 -16.11 -3.20
C PRO A 126 1.65 -16.02 -4.36
N ALA A 127 2.15 -14.81 -4.66
CA ALA A 127 3.15 -14.61 -5.71
C ALA A 127 4.38 -15.53 -5.51
N ALA A 128 4.74 -15.78 -4.25
CA ALA A 128 5.82 -16.69 -3.87
C ALA A 128 5.68 -18.12 -4.44
N ALA A 129 4.46 -18.58 -4.74
CA ALA A 129 4.25 -19.89 -5.38
C ALA A 129 4.88 -19.97 -6.78
N PHE A 130 5.11 -18.83 -7.44
CA PHE A 130 5.73 -18.76 -8.76
C PHE A 130 7.26 -18.69 -8.72
N ILE A 131 7.90 -18.60 -7.54
CA ILE A 131 9.36 -18.46 -7.44
C ILE A 131 10.11 -19.55 -8.22
N PRO A 132 9.79 -20.85 -8.10
CA PRO A 132 10.51 -21.90 -8.85
C PRO A 132 10.36 -21.73 -10.35
N LEU A 133 9.15 -21.39 -10.82
CA LEU A 133 8.87 -21.15 -12.24
C LEU A 133 9.68 -19.96 -12.76
N LEU A 134 9.68 -18.84 -12.03
CA LEU A 134 10.41 -17.64 -12.42
C LEU A 134 11.91 -17.90 -12.50
N ILE A 135 12.48 -18.67 -11.58
CA ILE A 135 13.90 -19.03 -11.62
C ILE A 135 14.22 -19.92 -12.83
N ILE A 136 13.34 -20.87 -13.17
CA ILE A 136 13.56 -21.75 -14.33
C ILE A 136 13.52 -20.94 -15.64
N TYR A 137 12.60 -19.99 -15.77
CA TYR A 137 12.39 -19.25 -17.02
C TYR A 137 13.33 -18.03 -17.17
N LEU A 138 13.56 -17.30 -16.09
CA LEU A 138 14.35 -16.05 -16.09
C LEU A 138 15.78 -16.26 -15.57
N GLY A 139 16.10 -17.45 -15.03
CA GLY A 139 17.39 -17.75 -14.44
C GLY A 139 17.52 -17.30 -12.99
N ILE A 140 18.76 -17.33 -12.49
CA ILE A 140 19.10 -16.81 -11.16
C ILE A 140 19.65 -15.40 -11.33
N GLY A 141 19.02 -14.42 -10.69
CA GLY A 141 19.39 -13.02 -10.87
C GLY A 141 18.41 -12.04 -10.23
N GLU A 142 18.27 -10.88 -10.88
CA GLU A 142 17.40 -9.78 -10.46
C GLU A 142 16.01 -9.84 -11.12
N GLU A 143 15.97 -10.40 -12.32
CA GLU A 143 14.81 -10.55 -13.18
C GLU A 143 13.67 -11.33 -12.50
N PRO A 144 13.92 -12.48 -11.83
CA PRO A 144 12.87 -13.20 -11.11
C PRO A 144 12.27 -12.36 -9.97
N LYS A 145 13.07 -11.53 -9.29
CA LYS A 145 12.62 -10.69 -8.16
C LYS A 145 11.69 -9.60 -8.67
N ILE A 146 12.05 -8.95 -9.79
CA ILE A 146 11.22 -7.93 -10.43
C ILE A 146 9.92 -8.55 -10.98
N ALA A 147 10.01 -9.71 -11.63
CA ALA A 147 8.85 -10.43 -12.14
C ALA A 147 7.90 -10.88 -11.01
N LEU A 148 8.43 -11.26 -9.85
CA LEU A 148 7.64 -11.60 -8.67
C LEU A 148 6.84 -10.41 -8.16
N ILE A 149 7.46 -9.21 -8.09
CA ILE A 149 6.79 -7.97 -7.69
C ILE A 149 5.70 -7.61 -8.71
N PHE A 150 6.01 -7.72 -10.00
CA PHE A 150 5.05 -7.51 -11.08
C PHE A 150 3.82 -8.42 -10.92
N LEU A 151 4.02 -9.74 -10.79
CA LEU A 151 2.94 -10.71 -10.62
C LEU A 151 2.14 -10.48 -9.33
N GLY A 152 2.82 -10.14 -8.24
CA GLY A 152 2.16 -9.90 -6.95
C GLY A 152 1.28 -8.65 -6.93
N THR A 153 1.56 -7.67 -7.79
CA THR A 153 0.87 -6.36 -7.78
C THR A 153 -0.09 -6.17 -8.94
N VAL A 154 0.19 -6.73 -10.13
CA VAL A 154 -0.61 -6.49 -11.34
C VAL A 154 -2.07 -6.88 -11.18
N TYR A 155 -2.36 -8.07 -10.63
CA TYR A 155 -3.74 -8.57 -10.50
C TYR A 155 -4.55 -7.76 -9.48
N PHE A 156 -3.89 -7.32 -8.39
CA PHE A 156 -4.51 -6.47 -7.38
C PHE A 156 -4.83 -5.09 -7.96
N ASN A 157 -3.86 -4.47 -8.64
CA ASN A 157 -4.02 -3.15 -9.25
C ASN A 157 -5.08 -3.14 -10.34
N VAL A 158 -5.18 -4.19 -11.18
CA VAL A 158 -6.22 -4.27 -12.22
C VAL A 158 -7.62 -4.15 -11.61
N LEU A 159 -7.88 -4.92 -10.55
CA LEU A 159 -9.21 -4.95 -9.92
C LEU A 159 -9.51 -3.63 -9.21
N MET A 160 -8.54 -3.03 -8.51
CA MET A 160 -8.77 -1.74 -7.88
C MET A 160 -9.00 -0.61 -8.89
N VAL A 161 -8.25 -0.59 -10.01
CA VAL A 161 -8.48 0.38 -11.09
C VAL A 161 -9.84 0.17 -11.75
N MET A 162 -10.24 -1.09 -11.98
CA MET A 162 -11.57 -1.42 -12.48
C MET A 162 -12.66 -0.88 -11.55
N ASP A 163 -12.54 -1.09 -10.24
CA ASP A 163 -13.50 -0.59 -9.25
C ASP A 163 -13.54 0.94 -9.24
N ALA A 164 -12.38 1.61 -9.24
CA ALA A 164 -12.27 3.07 -9.34
C ALA A 164 -12.99 3.64 -10.57
N VAL A 165 -12.94 2.91 -11.69
CA VAL A 165 -13.63 3.29 -12.93
C VAL A 165 -15.13 3.02 -12.85
N LYS A 166 -15.57 1.93 -12.21
CA LYS A 166 -17.00 1.61 -12.00
C LYS A 166 -17.70 2.62 -11.07
N PHE A 167 -16.96 3.34 -10.22
CA PHE A 167 -17.50 4.42 -9.38
C PHE A 167 -17.85 5.72 -10.14
N VAL A 168 -17.54 5.82 -11.43
CA VAL A 168 -17.96 6.97 -12.25
C VAL A 168 -19.49 7.02 -12.33
N PRO A 169 -20.13 8.16 -11.97
CA PRO A 169 -21.58 8.32 -12.06
C PRO A 169 -22.09 8.07 -13.49
N LYS A 170 -23.13 7.24 -13.63
CA LYS A 170 -23.70 6.89 -14.95
C LYS A 170 -24.26 8.11 -15.66
N GLU A 171 -24.74 9.10 -14.90
CA GLU A 171 -25.31 10.34 -15.38
C GLU A 171 -24.31 11.13 -16.24
N LEU A 172 -23.01 11.09 -15.91
CA LEU A 172 -21.96 11.75 -16.70
C LEU A 172 -21.77 11.08 -18.07
N ILE A 173 -21.89 9.75 -18.11
CA ILE A 173 -21.76 8.96 -19.34
C ILE A 173 -22.99 9.20 -20.22
N GLU A 174 -24.20 9.10 -19.65
CA GLU A 174 -25.47 9.30 -20.36
C GLU A 174 -25.59 10.72 -20.92
N THR A 175 -25.25 11.74 -20.12
CA THR A 175 -25.26 13.15 -20.57
C THR A 175 -24.30 13.40 -21.74
N THR A 176 -23.14 12.73 -21.73
CA THR A 176 -22.18 12.87 -22.84
C THR A 176 -22.68 12.19 -24.12
N LEU A 177 -23.38 11.07 -23.98
CA LEU A 177 -23.99 10.36 -25.12
C LEU A 177 -25.14 11.16 -25.73
N THR A 178 -25.98 11.82 -24.91
CA THR A 178 -27.09 12.66 -25.42
C THR A 178 -26.62 13.92 -26.12
N LEU A 179 -25.45 14.46 -25.74
CA LEU A 179 -24.78 15.57 -26.43
C LEU A 179 -24.05 15.14 -27.73
N GLY A 180 -24.20 13.88 -28.17
CA GLY A 180 -23.59 13.37 -29.41
C GLY A 180 -22.16 12.87 -29.25
N GLY A 181 -21.68 12.70 -28.01
CA GLY A 181 -20.37 12.14 -27.72
C GLY A 181 -20.23 10.70 -28.20
N ARG A 182 -19.05 10.34 -28.71
CA ARG A 182 -18.72 8.97 -29.15
C ARG A 182 -18.04 8.17 -28.05
N GLY A 183 -18.04 6.83 -28.15
CA GLY A 183 -17.46 5.94 -27.13
C GLY A 183 -16.02 6.27 -26.70
N ARG A 184 -15.14 6.63 -27.66
CA ARG A 184 -13.77 7.08 -27.33
C ARG A 184 -13.74 8.40 -26.57
N GLN A 185 -14.69 9.30 -26.85
CA GLN A 185 -14.81 10.59 -26.18
C GLN A 185 -15.28 10.42 -24.74
N VAL A 186 -16.28 9.55 -24.52
CA VAL A 186 -16.72 9.13 -23.18
C VAL A 186 -15.56 8.53 -22.39
N LEU A 187 -14.80 7.61 -23.01
CA LEU A 187 -13.68 6.94 -22.33
C LEU A 187 -12.56 7.91 -21.92
N VAL A 188 -12.11 8.78 -22.81
CA VAL A 188 -10.96 9.66 -22.53
C VAL A 188 -11.35 10.91 -21.75
N GLN A 189 -12.47 11.56 -22.10
CA GLN A 189 -12.81 12.88 -21.54
C GLN A 189 -13.62 12.79 -20.25
N VAL A 190 -14.40 11.73 -20.06
CA VAL A 190 -15.26 11.55 -18.88
C VAL A 190 -14.64 10.51 -17.97
N VAL A 191 -14.57 9.26 -18.42
CA VAL A 191 -14.18 8.13 -17.56
C VAL A 191 -12.74 8.29 -17.07
N ALA A 192 -11.77 8.35 -17.99
CA ALA A 192 -10.36 8.42 -17.62
C ALA A 192 -10.02 9.67 -16.81
N ARG A 193 -10.62 10.83 -17.12
CA ARG A 193 -10.36 12.08 -16.40
C ARG A 193 -11.00 12.10 -15.02
N TYR A 194 -12.21 11.56 -14.88
CA TYR A 194 -12.91 11.48 -13.59
C TYR A 194 -12.26 10.45 -12.67
N SER A 195 -11.85 9.29 -13.20
CA SER A 195 -11.24 8.23 -12.41
C SER A 195 -9.76 8.47 -12.11
N LEU A 196 -9.06 9.35 -12.83
CA LEU A 196 -7.62 9.59 -12.65
C LEU A 196 -7.21 9.84 -11.17
N PRO A 197 -7.88 10.70 -10.39
CA PRO A 197 -7.50 10.91 -8.98
C PRO A 197 -7.68 9.64 -8.14
N SER A 198 -8.73 8.86 -8.40
CA SER A 198 -8.98 7.60 -7.69
C SER A 198 -8.01 6.49 -8.11
N ILE A 199 -7.59 6.48 -9.38
CA ILE A 199 -6.54 5.58 -9.89
C ILE A 199 -5.20 5.93 -9.25
N ILE A 200 -4.87 7.22 -9.12
CA ILE A 200 -3.65 7.64 -8.41
C ILE A 200 -3.72 7.25 -6.93
N ASP A 201 -4.88 7.42 -6.27
CA ASP A 201 -5.06 7.01 -4.88
C ASP A 201 -4.97 5.49 -4.70
N THR A 202 -5.37 4.71 -5.71
CA THR A 202 -5.22 3.25 -5.76
C THR A 202 -3.76 2.81 -5.87
N LEU A 203 -2.93 3.62 -6.52
CA LEU A 203 -1.52 3.29 -6.80
C LEU A 203 -0.56 3.75 -5.70
N ARG A 204 -1.04 4.37 -4.62
CA ARG A 204 -0.23 4.82 -3.48
C ARG A 204 0.10 3.69 -2.52
#